data_AF-A0A9D7EZJ0-F1
#
_entry.id   AF-A0A9D7EZJ0-F1
#
_cell.length_a   1.000
_cell.length_b   1.000
_cell.length_c   1.000
_cell.angle_alpha   90.00
_cell.angle_beta   90.00
_cell.angle_gamma   90.00
#
_symmetry.space_group_name_H-M   'P 1'
#
loop_
_entity.id
_entity.type
_entity.pdbx_description
1 polymer ?
#
loop_
_entity_poly.entity_id
_entity_poly.type
_entity_poly.pdbx_seq_one_letter_code
_entity_poly.pdbx_strand_id
1 'polypeptide(L)'
;MSETPANNFANDIKANKILVAALICGVLIFSIIVAILNWMNGPALAGEEAKYNNIFIYAVIAVGIICIAISTYTYNKEMSSLKGGSLSLIEKFSKYRTILIKHMAVCEFGAIFSVIIIFLTGELKLFAITTLILATMMSKMPTKKRIVDELELNWNEQQEL
;
A
#
# COMPACT_ATOMS: atom_id res chain seq x y z
N MET A 1 -19.79 -30.99 8.35
CA MET A 1 -18.47 -31.04 7.69
C MET A 1 -17.66 -29.87 8.22
N SER A 2 -16.81 -30.11 9.21
CA SER A 2 -15.90 -29.10 9.74
C SER A 2 -14.76 -28.91 8.74
N GLU A 3 -14.71 -27.75 8.08
CA GLU A 3 -13.55 -27.37 7.27
C GLU A 3 -12.31 -27.37 8.17
N THR A 4 -11.31 -28.15 7.82
CA THR A 4 -10.00 -28.17 8.49
C THR A 4 -9.38 -26.76 8.44
N PRO A 5 -8.80 -26.25 9.54
CA PRO A 5 -8.30 -24.87 9.65
C PRO A 5 -7.30 -24.48 8.55
N ALA A 6 -6.53 -25.43 8.01
CA ALA A 6 -5.60 -25.22 6.90
C ALA A 6 -6.26 -24.74 5.59
N ASN A 7 -7.51 -25.14 5.29
CA ASN A 7 -8.22 -24.65 4.10
C ASN A 7 -8.63 -23.17 4.24
N ASN A 8 -8.74 -22.66 5.47
CA ASN A 8 -9.15 -21.28 5.73
C ASN A 8 -7.99 -20.30 5.50
N PHE A 9 -6.80 -20.61 6.02
CA PHE A 9 -5.62 -19.73 5.89
C PHE A 9 -5.15 -19.54 4.45
N ALA A 10 -5.16 -20.60 3.64
CA ALA A 10 -4.81 -20.49 2.23
C ALA A 10 -5.75 -19.55 1.46
N ASN A 11 -7.05 -19.58 1.78
CA ASN A 11 -8.05 -18.68 1.22
C ASN A 11 -7.88 -17.25 1.75
N ASP A 12 -7.58 -17.08 3.03
CA ASP A 12 -7.33 -15.76 3.63
C ASP A 12 -6.08 -15.08 3.04
N ILE A 13 -5.01 -15.83 2.79
CA ILE A 13 -3.82 -15.30 2.11
C ILE A 13 -4.16 -14.86 0.69
N LYS A 14 -4.95 -15.66 -0.03
CA LYS A 14 -5.42 -15.27 -1.37
C LYS A 14 -6.27 -14.00 -1.30
N ALA A 15 -7.18 -13.90 -0.34
CA ALA A 15 -8.00 -12.71 -0.13
C ALA A 15 -7.14 -11.46 0.15
N ASN A 16 -6.14 -11.57 1.02
CA ASN A 16 -5.20 -10.48 1.31
C ASN A 16 -4.37 -10.10 0.07
N LYS A 17 -3.93 -11.08 -0.74
CA LYS A 17 -3.25 -10.81 -2.01
C LYS A 17 -4.13 -10.05 -2.99
N ILE A 18 -5.39 -10.49 -3.15
CA ILE A 18 -6.36 -9.84 -4.04
C ILE A 18 -6.62 -8.41 -3.58
N LEU A 19 -6.79 -8.18 -2.28
CA LEU A 19 -6.98 -6.84 -1.71
C LEU A 19 -5.79 -5.94 -2.05
N VAL A 20 -4.56 -6.37 -1.76
CA VAL A 20 -3.35 -5.58 -2.03
C VAL A 20 -3.19 -5.31 -3.53
N ALA A 21 -3.42 -6.33 -4.37
CA ALA A 21 -3.37 -6.18 -5.81
C ALA A 21 -4.42 -5.20 -6.33
N ALA A 22 -5.66 -5.25 -5.81
CA ALA A 22 -6.72 -4.34 -6.20
C ALA A 22 -6.40 -2.88 -5.88
N LEU A 23 -5.82 -2.59 -4.70
CA LEU A 23 -5.42 -1.23 -4.34
C LEU A 23 -4.30 -0.71 -5.26
N ILE A 24 -3.28 -1.52 -5.52
CA ILE A 24 -2.18 -1.16 -6.44
C ILE A 24 -2.71 -0.93 -7.86
N CYS A 25 -3.54 -1.85 -8.37
CA CYS A 25 -4.15 -1.71 -9.68
C CYS A 25 -5.04 -0.47 -9.78
N GLY A 26 -5.79 -0.13 -8.73
CA GLY A 26 -6.61 1.10 -8.69
C GLY A 26 -5.76 2.36 -8.90
N VAL A 27 -4.65 2.48 -8.17
CA VAL A 27 -3.71 3.59 -8.32
C VAL A 27 -3.07 3.61 -9.71
N LEU A 28 -2.69 2.45 -10.27
CA LEU A 28 -2.10 2.35 -11.60
C LEU A 28 -3.08 2.76 -12.70
N ILE A 29 -4.30 2.26 -12.67
CA ILE A 29 -5.36 2.63 -13.62
C ILE A 29 -5.62 4.13 -13.54
N PHE A 30 -5.75 4.68 -12.32
CA PHE A 30 -5.99 6.11 -12.15
C PHE A 30 -4.82 6.95 -12.66
N SER A 31 -3.58 6.51 -12.41
CA SER A 31 -2.36 7.13 -12.95
C SER A 31 -2.36 7.18 -14.48
N ILE A 32 -2.71 6.07 -15.14
CA ILE A 32 -2.78 5.98 -16.60
C ILE A 32 -3.85 6.93 -17.15
N ILE A 33 -5.05 6.94 -16.55
CA ILE A 33 -6.15 7.83 -16.95
C ILE A 33 -5.70 9.29 -16.84
N VAL A 34 -5.09 9.68 -15.72
CA VAL A 34 -4.60 11.05 -15.51
C VAL A 34 -3.50 11.43 -16.51
N ALA A 35 -2.60 10.51 -16.85
CA ALA A 35 -1.57 10.75 -17.86
C ALA A 35 -2.19 11.00 -19.25
N ILE A 36 -3.18 10.18 -19.64
CA ILE A 36 -3.90 10.35 -20.91
C ILE A 36 -4.68 11.67 -20.93
N LEU A 37 -5.40 12.01 -19.85
CA LEU A 37 -6.16 13.25 -19.77
C LEU A 37 -5.27 14.49 -19.88
N ASN A 38 -4.13 14.51 -19.18
CA ASN A 38 -3.14 15.59 -19.30
C ASN A 38 -2.55 15.69 -20.70
N TRP A 39 -2.34 14.55 -21.38
CA TRP A 39 -1.81 14.54 -22.74
C TRP A 39 -2.82 15.07 -23.77
N MET A 40 -4.10 14.71 -23.63
CA MET A 40 -5.15 15.11 -24.58
C MET A 40 -5.66 16.54 -24.34
N ASN A 41 -5.85 16.93 -23.08
CA ASN A 41 -6.53 18.17 -22.71
C ASN A 41 -5.60 19.22 -22.11
N GLY A 42 -4.35 18.85 -21.79
CA GLY A 42 -3.45 19.68 -20.98
C GLY A 42 -3.78 19.62 -19.48
N PRO A 43 -3.01 20.34 -18.64
CA PRO A 43 -3.24 20.41 -17.20
C PRO A 43 -4.55 21.11 -16.87
N ALA A 44 -5.24 20.63 -15.83
CA ALA A 44 -6.48 21.27 -15.38
C ALA A 44 -6.26 22.71 -14.88
N LEU A 45 -5.07 23.00 -14.33
CA LEU A 45 -4.63 24.34 -13.93
C LEU A 45 -3.66 24.95 -14.96
N ALA A 46 -4.17 25.34 -16.13
CA ALA A 46 -3.37 25.94 -17.21
C ALA A 46 -3.34 27.49 -17.22
N GLY A 47 -4.10 28.16 -16.34
CA GLY A 47 -4.25 29.61 -16.29
C GLY A 47 -3.33 30.32 -15.28
N GLU A 48 -3.78 31.44 -14.70
CA GLU A 48 -3.03 32.18 -13.68
C GLU A 48 -2.65 31.33 -12.44
N GLU A 49 -3.37 30.24 -12.22
CA GLU A 49 -3.13 29.27 -11.15
C GLU A 49 -1.83 28.47 -11.32
N ALA A 50 -1.27 28.41 -12.54
CA ALA A 50 0.00 27.72 -12.81
C ALA A 50 1.18 28.29 -12.01
N LYS A 51 1.07 29.53 -11.51
CA LYS A 51 2.07 30.15 -10.62
C LYS A 51 2.25 29.38 -9.30
N TYR A 52 1.26 28.58 -8.90
CA TYR A 52 1.31 27.78 -7.66
C TYR A 52 1.87 26.37 -7.86
N ASN A 53 2.28 25.98 -9.08
CA ASN A 53 2.81 24.64 -9.37
C ASN A 53 3.94 24.21 -8.43
N ASN A 54 4.87 25.12 -8.10
CA ASN A 54 5.97 24.81 -7.18
C ASN A 54 5.46 24.42 -5.79
N ILE A 55 4.39 25.05 -5.29
CA ILE A 55 3.81 24.74 -3.99
C ILE A 55 3.22 23.32 -4.01
N PHE A 56 2.51 22.97 -5.08
CA PHE A 56 1.95 21.64 -5.25
C PHE A 56 3.03 20.56 -5.34
N ILE A 57 4.13 20.81 -6.06
CA ILE A 57 5.27 19.89 -6.14
C ILE A 57 5.86 19.65 -4.74
N TYR A 58 6.14 20.70 -3.97
CA TYR A 58 6.68 20.56 -2.62
C TYR A 58 5.70 19.85 -1.68
N ALA A 59 4.40 20.11 -1.80
CA ALA A 59 3.37 19.43 -1.04
C ALA A 59 3.34 17.92 -1.33
N VAL A 60 3.40 17.51 -2.60
CA VAL A 60 3.44 16.08 -2.98
C VAL A 60 4.68 15.39 -2.45
N ILE A 61 5.86 16.02 -2.54
CA ILE A 61 7.10 15.46 -2.01
C ILE A 61 6.98 15.28 -0.49
N ALA A 62 6.54 16.32 0.23
CA ALA A 62 6.41 16.28 1.68
C ALA A 62 5.39 15.21 2.12
N VAL A 63 4.18 15.22 1.55
CA VAL A 63 3.13 14.24 1.87
C VAL A 63 3.57 12.83 1.52
N GLY A 64 4.20 12.62 0.36
CA GLY A 64 4.70 11.32 -0.06
C GLY A 64 5.73 10.74 0.91
N ILE A 65 6.71 11.54 1.32
CA ILE A 65 7.72 11.14 2.32
C ILE A 65 7.05 10.82 3.67
N ILE A 66 6.12 11.66 4.13
CA ILE A 66 5.40 11.45 5.39
C ILE A 66 4.60 10.15 5.35
N CYS A 67 3.86 9.89 4.26
CA CYS A 67 3.09 8.65 4.11
C CYS A 67 3.99 7.41 4.11
N ILE A 68 5.13 7.44 3.41
CA ILE A 68 6.10 6.32 3.42
C ILE A 68 6.66 6.11 4.83
N ALA A 69 7.05 7.19 5.52
CA ALA A 69 7.60 7.13 6.86
C ALA A 69 6.58 6.58 7.88
N ILE A 70 5.36 7.14 7.91
CA ILE A 70 4.29 6.72 8.83
C ILE A 70 3.88 5.28 8.57
N SER A 71 3.67 4.89 7.31
CA SER A 71 3.25 3.54 6.95
C SER A 71 4.32 2.50 7.32
N THR A 72 5.60 2.82 7.12
CA THR A 72 6.72 1.91 7.46
C THR A 72 6.95 1.83 8.96
N TYR A 73 6.96 2.97 9.65
CA TYR A 73 7.15 3.03 11.10
C TYR A 73 6.03 2.28 11.84
N THR A 74 4.78 2.57 11.50
CA THR A 74 3.62 1.93 12.14
C THR A 74 3.58 0.44 11.84
N TYR A 75 3.88 0.02 10.60
CA TYR A 75 3.97 -1.40 10.24
C TYR A 75 5.01 -2.12 11.08
N ASN A 76 6.24 -1.61 11.13
CA ASN A 76 7.34 -2.26 11.85
C ASN A 76 7.06 -2.28 13.35
N LYS A 77 6.54 -1.19 13.91
CA LYS A 77 6.18 -1.10 15.32
C LYS A 77 5.09 -2.12 15.70
N GLU A 78 3.99 -2.17 14.95
CA GLU A 78 2.91 -3.12 15.23
C GLU A 78 3.37 -4.57 14.98
N MET A 79 4.20 -4.82 13.96
CA MET A 79 4.73 -6.18 13.68
C MET A 79 5.64 -6.69 14.79
N SER A 80 6.52 -5.85 15.33
CA SER A 80 7.37 -6.22 16.46
C SER A 80 6.58 -6.60 17.71
N SER A 81 5.36 -6.07 17.88
CA SER A 81 4.48 -6.46 18.99
C SER A 81 3.81 -7.83 18.82
N LEU A 82 3.83 -8.39 17.60
CA LEU A 82 3.31 -9.73 17.33
C LEU A 82 4.36 -10.84 17.55
N LYS A 83 5.64 -10.47 17.50
CA LYS A 83 6.77 -11.38 17.69
C LYS A 83 6.94 -11.70 19.18
N GLY A 84 6.95 -12.99 19.53
CA GLY A 84 7.20 -13.46 20.90
C GLY A 84 5.98 -13.52 21.84
N GLY A 85 4.76 -13.34 21.33
CA GLY A 85 3.53 -13.49 22.13
C GLY A 85 3.01 -14.94 22.18
N SER A 86 2.25 -15.28 23.23
CA SER A 86 1.50 -16.55 23.37
C SER A 86 0.23 -16.61 22.51
N LEU A 87 0.15 -15.80 21.46
CA LEU A 87 -1.01 -15.72 20.57
C LEU A 87 -1.09 -16.97 19.70
N SER A 88 -2.30 -17.44 19.47
CA SER A 88 -2.57 -18.49 18.49
C SER A 88 -2.28 -18.01 17.06
N LEU A 89 -2.07 -18.96 16.14
CA LEU A 89 -1.85 -18.66 14.73
C LEU A 89 -2.98 -17.81 14.12
N ILE A 90 -4.23 -18.11 14.46
CA ILE A 90 -5.42 -17.38 14.01
C ILE A 90 -5.36 -15.91 14.46
N GLU A 91 -5.00 -15.66 15.73
CA GLU A 91 -4.89 -14.30 16.26
C GLU A 91 -3.73 -13.52 15.63
N LYS A 92 -2.57 -14.17 15.47
CA LYS A 92 -1.40 -13.56 14.79
C LYS A 92 -1.77 -13.16 13.37
N PHE A 93 -2.45 -14.04 12.62
CA PHE A 93 -2.86 -13.79 11.25
C PHE A 93 -3.90 -12.67 11.14
N SER A 94 -4.89 -12.64 12.05
CA SER A 94 -5.90 -11.57 12.09
C SER A 94 -5.27 -10.21 12.36
N LYS A 95 -4.33 -10.13 13.30
CA LYS A 95 -3.57 -8.90 13.58
C LYS A 95 -2.66 -8.51 12.42
N TYR A 96 -1.96 -9.47 11.80
CA TYR A 96 -1.17 -9.25 10.59
C TYR A 96 -1.99 -8.58 9.49
N ARG A 97 -3.19 -9.11 9.20
CA ARG A 97 -4.09 -8.55 8.20
C ARG A 97 -4.48 -7.11 8.54
N THR A 98 -4.75 -6.82 9.81
CA THR A 98 -5.08 -5.45 10.25
C THR A 98 -3.91 -4.49 10.02
N ILE A 99 -2.69 -4.89 10.37
CA ILE A 99 -1.47 -4.11 10.14
C ILE A 99 -1.26 -3.86 8.64
N LEU A 100 -1.42 -4.90 7.83
CA LEU A 100 -1.26 -4.82 6.38
C LEU A 100 -2.26 -3.83 5.76
N ILE A 101 -3.55 -3.91 6.12
CA ILE A 101 -4.59 -3.01 5.60
C ILE A 101 -4.30 -1.56 5.98
N LYS A 102 -3.89 -1.29 7.23
CA LYS A 102 -3.51 0.06 7.66
C LYS A 102 -2.33 0.61 6.85
N HIS A 103 -1.31 -0.20 6.63
CA HIS A 103 -0.15 0.20 5.82
C HIS A 103 -0.58 0.54 4.39
N MET A 104 -1.41 -0.32 3.77
CA MET A 104 -1.91 -0.09 2.42
C MET A 104 -2.75 1.18 2.32
N ALA A 105 -3.62 1.47 3.30
CA ALA A 105 -4.46 2.67 3.29
C ALA A 105 -3.64 3.97 3.35
N VAL A 106 -2.59 4.02 4.18
CA VAL A 106 -1.71 5.20 4.28
C VAL A 106 -0.92 5.41 2.98
N CYS A 107 -0.43 4.33 2.37
CA CYS A 107 0.26 4.42 1.08
C CYS A 107 -0.70 4.80 -0.06
N GLU A 108 -1.87 4.17 -0.15
CA GLU A 108 -2.88 4.47 -1.16
C GLU A 108 -3.29 5.95 -1.11
N PHE A 109 -3.52 6.50 0.10
CA PHE A 109 -3.78 7.92 0.27
C PHE A 109 -2.69 8.80 -0.34
N GLY A 110 -1.42 8.55 -0.03
CA GLY A 110 -0.30 9.33 -0.57
C GLY A 110 -0.17 9.19 -2.09
N ALA A 111 -0.38 7.98 -2.62
CA ALA A 111 -0.30 7.71 -4.05
C ALA A 111 -1.43 8.39 -4.84
N ILE A 112 -2.68 8.26 -4.38
CA ILE A 112 -3.84 8.91 -4.98
C ILE A 112 -3.71 10.44 -4.89
N PHE A 113 -3.27 10.97 -3.74
CA PHE A 113 -3.02 12.41 -3.60
C PHE A 113 -2.00 12.91 -4.63
N SER A 114 -0.87 12.20 -4.80
CA SER A 114 0.13 12.52 -5.82
C SER A 114 -0.48 12.51 -7.24
N VAL A 115 -1.28 11.50 -7.58
CA VAL A 115 -1.95 11.39 -8.88
C VAL A 115 -2.94 12.53 -9.13
N ILE A 116 -3.70 12.95 -8.10
CA ILE A 116 -4.60 14.10 -8.19
C ILE A 116 -3.81 15.38 -8.48
N ILE A 117 -2.68 15.58 -7.82
CA ILE A 117 -1.86 16.77 -8.09
C ILE A 117 -1.24 16.75 -9.49
N ILE A 118 -0.84 15.57 -10.00
CA ILE A 118 -0.41 15.43 -11.41
C ILE A 118 -1.53 15.81 -12.36
N PHE A 119 -2.77 15.40 -12.08
CA PHE A 119 -3.93 15.80 -12.88
C PHE A 119 -4.13 17.32 -12.90
N LEU A 120 -3.97 17.97 -11.75
CA LEU A 120 -4.13 19.42 -11.64
C LEU A 120 -3.01 20.18 -12.36
N THR A 121 -1.76 19.81 -12.12
CA THR A 121 -0.58 20.59 -12.53
C THR A 121 0.01 20.17 -13.88
N GLY A 122 -0.28 18.95 -14.34
CA GLY A 122 0.36 18.34 -15.50
C GLY A 122 1.81 17.93 -15.27
N GLU A 123 2.33 18.04 -14.04
CA GLU A 123 3.73 17.76 -13.74
C GLU A 123 4.01 16.24 -13.63
N LEU A 124 4.24 15.62 -14.78
CA LEU A 124 4.47 14.17 -14.90
C LEU A 124 5.68 13.68 -14.07
N LYS A 125 6.64 14.55 -13.71
CA LYS A 125 7.77 14.20 -12.85
C LYS A 125 7.33 13.70 -11.47
N LEU A 126 6.16 14.13 -10.99
CA LEU A 126 5.60 13.69 -9.71
C LEU A 126 5.19 12.21 -9.72
N PHE A 127 5.09 11.55 -10.89
CA PHE A 127 4.94 10.09 -10.96
C PHE A 127 6.09 9.34 -10.28
N ALA A 128 7.27 9.95 -10.13
CA ALA A 128 8.36 9.37 -9.35
C ALA A 128 7.95 9.10 -7.88
N ILE A 129 7.20 10.02 -7.26
CA ILE A 129 6.70 9.86 -5.90
C ILE A 129 5.61 8.79 -5.85
N THR A 130 4.65 8.82 -6.78
CA THR A 130 3.62 7.78 -6.90
C THR A 130 4.26 6.39 -7.04
N THR A 131 5.29 6.27 -7.88
CA THR A 131 6.02 5.01 -8.11
C THR A 131 6.75 4.54 -6.85
N LEU A 132 7.38 5.45 -6.09
CA LEU A 132 8.04 5.12 -4.82
C LEU A 132 7.04 4.58 -3.78
N ILE A 133 5.86 5.20 -3.70
CA ILE A 133 4.79 4.74 -2.79
C ILE A 133 4.25 3.38 -3.24
N LEU A 134 4.02 3.18 -4.54
CA LEU A 134 3.63 1.89 -5.09
C LEU A 134 4.67 0.80 -4.84
N ALA A 135 5.96 1.11 -4.97
CA ALA A 135 7.04 0.20 -4.62
C ALA A 135 6.99 -0.19 -3.14
N THR A 136 6.67 0.77 -2.26
CA THR A 136 6.46 0.51 -0.83
C THR A 136 5.29 -0.47 -0.61
N MET A 137 4.16 -0.27 -1.28
CA MET A 137 3.01 -1.20 -1.22
C MET A 137 3.37 -2.59 -1.75
N MET A 138 4.01 -2.68 -2.93
CA MET A 138 4.44 -3.94 -3.53
C MET A 138 5.41 -4.70 -2.63
N SER A 139 6.27 -3.98 -1.90
CA SER A 139 7.20 -4.60 -0.95
C SER A 139 6.49 -5.35 0.17
N LYS A 140 5.22 -5.05 0.47
CA LYS A 140 4.42 -5.69 1.52
C LYS A 140 3.40 -6.69 0.97
N MET A 141 3.56 -7.15 -0.27
CA MET A 141 2.66 -8.15 -0.84
C MET A 141 2.65 -9.45 0.00
N PRO A 142 1.49 -9.90 0.49
CA PRO A 142 1.41 -11.05 1.39
C PRO A 142 1.71 -12.32 0.62
N THR A 143 2.82 -12.99 0.93
CA THR A 143 3.15 -14.32 0.39
C THR A 143 3.32 -15.29 1.55
N LYS A 144 3.10 -16.60 1.32
CA LYS A 144 3.27 -17.61 2.37
C LYS A 144 4.64 -17.46 3.06
N LYS A 145 5.71 -17.40 2.27
CA LYS A 145 7.07 -17.17 2.75
C LYS A 145 7.18 -15.91 3.60
N ARG A 146 6.67 -14.78 3.11
CA ARG A 146 6.75 -13.50 3.84
C ARG A 146 5.99 -13.54 5.16
N ILE A 147 4.82 -14.17 5.20
CA ILE A 147 4.02 -14.29 6.42
C ILE A 147 4.75 -15.15 7.45
N VAL A 148 5.34 -16.26 7.03
CA VAL A 148 6.18 -17.11 7.88
C VAL A 148 7.37 -16.33 8.45
N ASP A 149 8.08 -15.58 7.60
CA ASP A 149 9.25 -14.80 7.99
C ASP A 149 8.89 -13.62 8.91
N GLU A 150 7.80 -12.90 8.63
CA GLU A 150 7.40 -11.71 9.39
C GLU A 150 6.74 -12.04 10.72
N LEU A 151 6.00 -13.17 10.81
CA LEU A 151 5.37 -13.65 12.05
C LEU A 151 6.24 -14.62 12.85
N GLU A 152 7.44 -14.97 12.35
CA GLU A 152 8.38 -15.90 13.00
C GLU A 152 7.71 -17.22 13.41
N LEU A 153 6.97 -17.82 12.47
CA LEU A 153 6.14 -19.00 12.74
C LEU A 153 7.00 -20.24 12.93
N ASN A 154 6.65 -21.04 13.95
CA ASN A 154 7.31 -22.31 14.22
C ASN A 154 6.87 -23.41 13.24
N TRP A 155 7.56 -24.55 13.24
CA TRP A 155 7.30 -25.66 12.33
C TRP A 155 5.86 -26.18 12.36
N ASN A 156 5.21 -26.21 13.53
CA ASN A 156 3.83 -26.68 13.66
C ASN A 156 2.86 -25.66 13.03
N GLU A 157 3.06 -24.36 13.32
CA GLU A 157 2.27 -23.26 12.73
C GLU A 157 2.44 -23.21 11.20
N GLN A 158 3.63 -23.53 10.67
CA GLN A 158 3.88 -23.59 9.23
C GLN A 158 3.11 -24.72 8.54
N GLN A 159 2.92 -25.86 9.20
CA GLN A 159 2.14 -26.97 8.65
C GLN A 159 0.63 -26.66 8.61
N GLU A 160 0.16 -25.77 9.48
CA GLU A 160 -1.23 -25.32 9.53
C GLU A 160 -1.59 -24.25 8.48
N LEU A 161 -0.61 -23.76 7.69
CA LEU A 161 -0.68 -22.52 6.88
C LEU A 161 -0.68 -22.72 5.35
#